data_AF-A0A2E8A4X5-F1
#
_entry.id   AF-A0A2E8A4X5-F1
#
_cell.length_a   1.000
_cell.length_b   1.000
_cell.length_c   1.000
_cell.angle_alpha   90.00
_cell.angle_beta   90.00
_cell.angle_gamma   90.00
#
_symmetry.space_group_name_H-M   'P 1'
#
loop_
_entity.id
_entity.type
_entity.pdbx_description
1 polymer ?
#
loop_
_entity_poly.entity_id
_entity_poly.type
_entity_poly.pdbx_seq_one_letter_code
_entity_poly.pdbx_strand_id
1 'polypeptide(L)' 'MEDEILKVAAIFQNLGADERQARTMSSQLIKRAEQLSAERNTSKVEELQKLLEVAVLGAKGETKPLE' A
#
# COMPACT_ATOMS: atom_id res chain seq x y z
N MET A 1 4.44 0.95 14.57
CA MET A 1 4.27 1.72 13.32
C MET A 1 5.49 1.53 12.41
N GLU A 2 6.71 1.70 12.90
CA GLU A 2 7.96 1.40 12.18
C GLU A 2 7.98 -0.04 11.60
N ASP A 3 7.66 -1.05 12.41
CA ASP A 3 7.65 -2.46 11.97
C ASP A 3 6.64 -2.74 10.85
N GLU A 4 5.52 -2.03 10.84
CA GLU A 4 4.50 -2.17 9.80
C GLU A 4 4.96 -1.53 8.49
N ILE A 5 5.59 -0.35 8.58
CA ILE A 5 6.24 0.31 7.44
C ILE A 5 7.30 -0.60 6.83
N LEU A 6 8.15 -1.24 7.64
CA LEU A 6 9.19 -2.15 7.15
C LEU A 6 8.61 -3.38 6.43
N LYS A 7 7.55 -3.98 6.98
CA LYS A 7 6.87 -5.12 6.33
C LYS A 7 6.27 -4.75 4.97
N VAL A 8 5.62 -3.59 4.90
CA VAL A 8 5.05 -3.10 3.63
C VAL A 8 6.17 -2.67 2.67
N ALA A 9 7.28 -2.11 3.17
CA ALA A 9 8.41 -1.68 2.36
C ALA A 9 9.08 -2.87 1.65
N ALA A 10 9.16 -4.02 2.32
CA ALA A 10 9.67 -5.25 1.70
C ALA A 10 8.89 -5.64 0.43
N ILE A 11 7.59 -5.36 0.37
CA ILE A 11 6.77 -5.60 -0.83
C ILE A 11 7.24 -4.68 -1.96
N PHE A 12 7.39 -3.39 -1.70
CA PHE A 12 7.85 -2.43 -2.70
C PHE A 12 9.29 -2.69 -3.16
N GLN A 13 10.16 -3.14 -2.26
CA GLN A 13 11.51 -3.58 -2.62
C GLN A 13 11.48 -4.79 -3.56
N ASN A 14 10.61 -5.77 -3.31
CA ASN A 14 10.41 -6.91 -4.21
C ASN A 14 9.82 -6.50 -5.58
N LEU A 15 9.14 -5.35 -5.65
CA LEU A 15 8.64 -4.74 -6.89
C LEU A 15 9.69 -3.85 -7.58
N GLY A 16 10.90 -3.72 -7.03
CA GLY A 16 12.02 -3.01 -7.64
C GLY A 16 12.23 -1.56 -7.14
N ALA A 17 11.50 -1.10 -6.12
CA ALA A 17 11.76 0.20 -5.50
C ALA A 17 13.03 0.16 -4.63
N ASP A 18 13.79 1.25 -4.60
CA ASP A 18 14.90 1.38 -3.64
C ASP A 18 14.39 1.50 -2.20
N GLU A 19 15.25 1.28 -1.21
CA GLU A 19 14.85 1.28 0.21
C GLU A 19 14.16 2.58 0.64
N ARG A 20 14.65 3.73 0.19
CA ARG A 20 14.11 5.03 0.58
C ARG A 20 12.72 5.21 0.00
N GLN A 21 12.57 4.91 -1.29
CA GLN A 21 11.29 4.95 -1.99
C GLN A 21 10.29 3.97 -1.38
N ALA A 22 10.69 2.73 -1.11
CA ALA A 22 9.86 1.70 -0.51
C ALA A 22 9.32 2.11 0.86
N ARG A 23 10.16 2.70 1.73
CA ARG A 23 9.73 3.23 3.03
C ARG A 23 8.74 4.39 2.88
N THR A 24 9.02 5.33 1.99
CA THR A 24 8.12 6.47 1.73
C THR A 24 6.76 6.01 1.21
N MET A 25 6.73 5.11 0.22
CA MET A 25 5.49 4.56 -0.32
C MET A 25 4.69 3.82 0.75
N SER A 26 5.37 3.00 1.56
CA SER A 26 4.73 2.26 2.67
C SER A 26 4.07 3.17 3.69
N SER A 27 4.76 4.24 4.10
CA SER A 27 4.22 5.22 5.04
C SER A 27 2.97 5.90 4.47
N GLN A 28 3.00 6.27 3.19
CA GLN A 28 1.86 6.90 2.52
C GLN A 28 0.67 5.94 2.38
N LEU A 29 0.94 4.68 2.01
CA LEU A 29 -0.09 3.66 1.81
C LEU A 29 -0.82 3.34 3.13
N ILE A 30 -0.08 3.19 4.22
CA ILE A 30 -0.65 2.93 5.56
C ILE A 30 -1.52 4.11 6.01
N LYS A 31 -1.03 5.36 5.88
CA LYS A 31 -1.81 6.56 6.20
C LYS A 31 -3.10 6.64 5.38
N ARG A 32 -3.04 6.27 4.09
CA ARG A 32 -4.22 6.25 3.23
C ARG A 32 -5.20 5.16 3.64
N ALA A 33 -4.72 3.98 4.02
CA ALA A 33 -5.55 2.90 4.53
C ALA A 33 -6.28 3.29 5.83
N GLU A 34 -5.59 3.97 6.75
CA GLU A 34 -6.19 4.50 7.98
C GLU A 34 -7.31 5.51 7.66
N GLN A 35 -7.03 6.46 6.77
CA GLN A 35 -8.02 7.44 6.34
C GLN A 35 -9.25 6.78 5.71
N LEU A 36 -9.04 5.87 4.75
CA LEU A 36 -10.13 5.18 4.05
C LEU A 36 -10.97 4.32 5.00
N SER A 37 -10.32 3.65 5.96
CA SER A 37 -11.01 2.83 6.95
C SER A 37 -11.95 3.65 7.83
N ALA A 38 -11.53 4.87 8.19
CA ALA A 38 -12.37 5.82 8.92
C ALA A 38 -13.52 6.38 8.06
N GLU A 39 -13.24 6.73 6.80
CA GLU A 39 -14.25 7.29 5.87
C GLU A 39 -15.32 6.26 5.49
N ARG A 40 -14.94 4.98 5.36
CA ARG A 40 -15.80 3.90 4.84
C ARG A 40 -16.35 2.98 5.92
N ASN A 41 -15.95 3.18 7.18
CA ASN A 41 -16.28 2.31 8.31
C ASN A 41 -15.87 0.84 8.05
N THR A 42 -14.70 0.66 7.43
CA THR A 42 -14.07 -0.64 7.13
C THR A 42 -12.82 -0.84 8.00
N SER A 43 -12.13 -1.97 7.86
CA SER A 43 -10.88 -2.19 8.59
C SER A 43 -9.67 -1.60 7.85
N LYS A 44 -8.68 -1.10 8.61
CA LYS A 44 -7.38 -0.66 8.06
C LYS A 44 -6.72 -1.74 7.21
N VAL A 45 -6.78 -3.00 7.65
CA VAL A 45 -6.18 -4.15 6.95
C VAL A 45 -6.81 -4.34 5.58
N GLU A 46 -8.14 -4.25 5.50
CA GLU A 46 -8.88 -4.39 4.24
C GLU A 46 -8.55 -3.27 3.25
N GLU A 47 -8.54 -2.00 3.70
CA GLU A 47 -8.18 -0.89 2.81
C GLU A 47 -6.70 -0.94 2.40
N LEU A 48 -5.81 -1.38 3.29
CA LEU A 48 -4.40 -1.58 2.97
C LEU A 48 -4.21 -2.67 1.90
N GLN A 49 -4.95 -3.78 2.00
CA GLN A 49 -4.95 -4.84 1.00
C GLN A 49 -5.39 -4.32 -0.37
N LYS A 50 -6.49 -3.55 -0.42
CA LYS A 50 -6.98 -2.94 -1.67
C LYS A 50 -5.94 -2.00 -2.30
N LEU A 51 -5.27 -1.18 -1.49
CA LEU A 51 -4.22 -0.27 -1.97
C LEU A 51 -2.99 -1.03 -2.47
N LEU A 52 -2.58 -2.09 -1.78
CA LEU A 52 -1.46 -2.94 -2.21
C LEU A 52 -1.76 -3.66 -3.52
N GLU A 53 -2.98 -4.17 -3.69
CA GLU A 53 -3.41 -4.79 -4.94
C GLU A 53 -3.29 -3.82 -6.13
N VAL A 54 -3.75 -2.58 -5.96
CA VAL A 54 -3.60 -1.52 -6.98
C VAL A 54 -2.12 -1.22 -7.27
N ALA A 55 -1.27 -1.15 -6.25
CA ALA A 55 0.15 -0.89 -6.43
C ALA A 55 0.86 -2.03 -7.20
N VAL A 56 0.51 -3.28 -6.90
CA VAL A 56 1.03 -4.47 -7.60
C VAL A 56 0.59 -4.48 -9.06
N LEU A 57 -0.68 -4.17 -9.34
CA LEU A 57 -1.19 -4.06 -10.72
C LEU A 57 -0.47 -2.94 -11.48
N GLY A 58 -0.33 -1.75 -10.87
CA GLY A 58 0.40 -0.64 -11.47
C GLY A 58 1.85 -0.97 -11.81
N ALA A 59 2.55 -1.72 -10.93
CA ALA A 59 3.91 -2.18 -11.19
C ALA A 59 4.01 -3.15 -12.38
N LYS A 60 2.93 -3.87 -12.71
CA LYS A 60 2.85 -4.75 -13.88
C LYS A 60 2.40 -4.05 -15.17
N GLY A 61 2.08 -2.76 -15.11
CA GLY A 61 1.45 -2.03 -16.21
C GLY A 61 -0.03 -2.36 -16.39
N GLU A 62 -0.67 -2.93 -15.37
CA GLU A 62 -2.09 -3.26 -15.33
C GLU A 62 -2.86 -2.22 -14.50
N THR A 63 -4.18 -2.14 -14.71
CA THR A 63 -5.07 -1.29 -13.92
C THR A 63 -6.18 -2.11 -13.31
N LYS A 64 -6.56 -1.81 -12.06
CA LYS A 64 -7.76 -2.38 -11.45
C LYS A 64 -8.98 -1.82 -12.21
N PRO A 65 -9.94 -2.65 -12.64
CA PRO A 65 -11.20 -2.15 -13.21
C PRO A 65 -11.88 -1.18 -12.24
N LEU A 66 -12.47 -0.10 -12.77
CA LEU A 66 -13.34 0.78 -11.99
C LEU A 66 -14.62 -0.01 -11.71
N GLU A 67 -14.85 -0.37 -10.45
CA GLU A 67 -16.14 -0.86 -9.94
C GLU A 67 -17.02 0.32 -9.49
#